data_AF-A0AAV0YLB6-F1
#
_entry.id   AF-A0AAV0YLB6-F1
#
_cell.length_a   1.000
_cell.length_b   1.000
_cell.length_c   1.000
_cell.angle_alpha   90.00
_cell.angle_beta   90.00
_cell.angle_gamma   90.00
#
_symmetry.space_group_name_H-M   'P 1'
#
loop_
_entity.id
_entity.type
_entity.pdbx_description
1 polymer ?
#
loop_
_entity_poly.entity_id
_entity_poly.type
_entity_poly.pdbx_seq_one_letter_code
_entity_poly.pdbx_strand_id
1 'polypeptide(L)'
;MEITSFNKNMLMMMMMMMAIMWNIAKSDLHYVEGSKFRWVAGVNLTQWSLNQQFLVHDWLYFGYDRHTFNVLEVNQTSYEKCIDTGFIKNISTGAGRDVFQLTEAKTYYFLSGGGYCWQGVKVAVGVSDHLPPAPVPAPKESGAFSISSTF
;
A
#
# COMPACT_ATOMS: atom_id res chain seq x y z
N MET A 1 -1.51 -40.10 37.03
CA MET A 1 -0.91 -38.76 36.89
C MET A 1 -0.37 -38.47 35.48
N GLU A 2 -0.32 -39.44 34.56
CA GLU A 2 0.21 -39.21 33.21
C GLU A 2 -0.83 -38.68 32.19
N ILE A 3 -2.10 -39.06 32.31
CA ILE A 3 -3.18 -38.65 31.37
C ILE A 3 -3.44 -37.13 31.45
N THR A 4 -3.35 -36.54 32.64
CA THR A 4 -3.50 -35.08 32.83
C THR A 4 -2.30 -34.28 32.32
N SER A 5 -1.10 -34.87 32.32
CA SER A 5 0.12 -34.30 31.74
C SER A 5 0.09 -34.33 30.21
N PHE A 6 -0.37 -35.44 29.62
CA PHE A 6 -0.48 -35.62 28.17
C PHE A 6 -1.47 -34.63 27.54
N ASN A 7 -2.64 -34.42 28.16
CA ASN A 7 -3.62 -33.41 27.71
C ASN A 7 -3.09 -31.98 27.86
N LYS A 8 -2.35 -31.67 28.94
CA LYS A 8 -1.74 -30.35 29.14
C LYS A 8 -0.67 -30.05 28.09
N ASN A 9 0.20 -31.00 27.78
CA ASN A 9 1.26 -30.84 26.78
C ASN A 9 0.69 -30.69 25.36
N MET A 10 -0.36 -31.45 25.02
CA MET A 10 -1.06 -31.32 23.74
C MET A 10 -1.75 -29.95 23.59
N LEU A 11 -2.42 -29.48 24.65
CA LEU A 11 -3.00 -28.13 24.71
C LEU A 11 -1.93 -27.04 24.58
N MET A 12 -0.76 -27.22 25.22
CA MET A 12 0.35 -26.27 25.14
C MET A 12 0.91 -26.18 23.71
N MET A 13 1.10 -27.32 23.03
CA MET A 13 1.55 -27.36 21.63
C MET A 13 0.54 -26.72 20.67
N MET A 14 -0.76 -26.94 20.86
CA MET A 14 -1.81 -26.28 20.07
C MET A 14 -1.81 -24.76 20.27
N MET A 15 -1.67 -24.28 21.51
CA MET A 15 -1.54 -22.84 21.79
C MET A 15 -0.26 -22.24 21.18
N MET A 16 0.84 -22.98 21.18
CA MET A 16 2.10 -22.54 20.56
C MET A 16 2.00 -22.49 19.03
N MET A 17 1.35 -23.47 18.39
CA MET A 17 1.08 -23.46 16.95
C MET A 17 0.16 -22.30 16.54
N MET A 18 -0.90 -22.02 17.33
CA MET A 18 -1.76 -20.85 17.10
C MET A 18 -1.03 -19.52 17.27
N ALA A 19 -0.09 -19.43 18.22
CA ALA A 19 0.76 -18.25 18.40
C ALA A 19 1.75 -18.05 17.23
N ILE A 20 2.26 -19.13 16.64
CA ILE A 20 3.15 -19.07 15.46
C ILE A 20 2.36 -18.67 14.20
N MET A 21 1.11 -19.11 14.06
CA MET A 21 0.22 -18.73 12.95
C MET A 21 -0.31 -17.28 13.03
N TRP A 22 0.06 -16.49 14.03
CA TRP A 22 -0.33 -15.07 14.11
C TRP A 22 0.32 -14.20 13.02
N ASN A 23 1.39 -14.68 12.38
CA ASN A 23 2.10 -14.01 11.28
C ASN A 23 1.66 -14.49 9.89
N ILE A 24 0.38 -14.83 9.71
CA ILE A 24 -0.16 -15.05 8.36
C ILE A 24 -0.01 -13.71 7.60
N ALA A 25 0.68 -13.75 6.46
CA ALA A 25 0.87 -12.61 5.57
C ALA A 25 -0.48 -11.94 5.31
N LYS A 26 -0.69 -10.76 5.90
CA LYS A 26 -1.89 -9.97 5.68
C LYS A 26 -1.69 -9.19 4.38
N SER A 27 -2.54 -9.46 3.39
CA SER A 27 -2.67 -8.58 2.22
C SER A 27 -3.64 -7.46 2.54
N ASP A 28 -3.29 -6.22 2.20
CA ASP A 28 -4.15 -5.05 2.38
C ASP A 28 -4.81 -4.59 1.07
N LEU A 29 -5.94 -3.90 1.17
CA LEU A 29 -6.66 -3.30 0.04
C LEU A 29 -6.58 -1.78 0.10
N HIS A 30 -5.76 -1.20 -0.78
CA HIS A 30 -5.56 0.23 -0.89
C HIS A 30 -6.54 0.86 -1.85
N TYR A 31 -7.44 1.69 -1.33
CA TYR A 31 -8.31 2.52 -2.15
C TYR A 31 -7.49 3.70 -2.68
N VAL A 32 -7.34 3.79 -3.99
CA VAL A 32 -6.65 4.93 -4.60
C VAL A 32 -7.42 6.21 -4.22
N GLU A 33 -6.74 7.09 -3.47
CA GLU A 33 -7.22 8.34 -2.87
C GLU A 33 -8.09 8.21 -1.59
N GLY A 34 -8.49 7.00 -1.18
CA GLY A 34 -9.09 6.75 0.14
C GLY A 34 -10.62 6.73 0.21
N SER A 35 -11.35 6.69 -0.92
CA SER A 35 -12.82 6.49 -0.93
C SER A 35 -13.34 5.94 -2.28
N LYS A 36 -14.66 5.70 -2.37
CA LYS A 36 -15.35 4.93 -3.42
C LYS A 36 -15.23 5.44 -4.87
N PHE A 37 -14.65 6.62 -5.17
CA PHE A 37 -14.64 7.19 -6.54
C PHE A 37 -13.52 8.22 -6.84
N ARG A 38 -12.21 7.95 -6.69
CA ARG A 38 -11.22 9.05 -6.90
C ARG A 38 -9.95 8.67 -7.66
N TRP A 39 -10.11 7.89 -8.72
CA TRP A 39 -9.25 7.97 -9.91
C TRP A 39 -9.78 9.05 -10.87
N VAL A 40 -9.46 10.31 -10.59
CA VAL A 40 -10.00 11.51 -11.24
C VAL A 40 -8.96 12.64 -11.25
N ALA A 41 -9.14 13.62 -12.14
CA ALA A 41 -8.29 14.81 -12.20
C ALA A 41 -8.45 15.71 -10.96
N GLY A 42 -7.43 16.52 -10.66
CA GLY A 42 -7.45 17.49 -9.55
C GLY A 42 -7.15 16.90 -8.17
N VAL A 43 -6.74 15.63 -8.10
CA VAL A 43 -6.28 14.95 -6.90
C VAL A 43 -4.76 14.81 -6.92
N ASN A 44 -4.10 14.99 -5.78
CA ASN A 44 -2.67 14.72 -5.64
C ASN A 44 -2.40 13.23 -5.37
N LEU A 45 -2.46 12.42 -6.43
CA LEU A 45 -2.21 10.96 -6.34
C LEU A 45 -0.77 10.62 -5.94
N THR A 46 0.20 11.47 -6.27
CA THR A 46 1.59 11.32 -5.83
C THR A 46 1.70 11.43 -4.31
N GLN A 47 1.06 12.44 -3.71
CA GLN A 47 1.05 12.58 -2.25
C GLN A 47 0.29 11.43 -1.57
N TRP A 48 -0.78 10.95 -2.19
CA TRP A 48 -1.48 9.76 -1.70
C TRP A 48 -0.54 8.55 -1.65
N SER A 49 0.15 8.21 -2.75
CA SER A 49 0.99 7.01 -2.77
C SER A 49 2.20 7.11 -1.84
N LEU A 50 2.76 8.31 -1.63
CA LEU A 50 3.85 8.54 -0.67
C LEU A 50 3.45 8.34 0.79
N ASN A 51 2.16 8.48 1.12
CA ASN A 51 1.62 8.30 2.46
C ASN A 51 1.12 6.86 2.72
N GLN A 52 1.28 5.96 1.75
CA GLN A 52 0.91 4.55 1.88
C GLN A 52 2.17 3.67 1.95
N GLN A 53 2.00 2.47 2.52
CA GLN A 53 2.99 1.42 2.43
C GLN A 53 2.38 0.26 1.65
N PHE A 54 2.99 -0.07 0.52
CA PHE A 54 2.52 -1.15 -0.35
C PHE A 54 3.45 -2.35 -0.24
N LEU A 55 2.88 -3.50 0.06
CA LEU A 55 3.59 -4.77 0.12
C LEU A 55 3.23 -5.67 -1.06
N VAL A 56 4.11 -6.63 -1.34
CA VAL A 56 3.77 -7.71 -2.26
C VAL A 56 2.54 -8.46 -1.74
N HIS A 57 1.63 -8.77 -2.66
CA HIS A 57 0.29 -9.31 -2.48
C HIS A 57 -0.80 -8.34 -2.01
N ASP A 58 -0.47 -7.07 -1.80
CA ASP A 58 -1.49 -6.02 -1.62
C ASP A 58 -2.28 -5.77 -2.90
N TRP A 59 -3.43 -5.14 -2.73
CA TRP A 59 -4.36 -4.83 -3.81
C TRP A 59 -4.58 -3.32 -3.91
N LEU A 60 -4.66 -2.83 -5.15
CA LEU A 60 -5.12 -1.48 -5.45
C LEU A 60 -6.56 -1.54 -5.94
N TYR A 61 -7.42 -0.67 -5.41
CA TYR A 61 -8.79 -0.46 -5.90
C TYR A 61 -8.88 0.87 -6.65
N PHE A 62 -9.30 0.80 -7.91
CA PHE A 62 -9.54 1.95 -8.78
C PHE A 62 -11.04 2.15 -9.00
N GLY A 63 -11.60 3.17 -8.33
CA GLY A 63 -12.97 3.63 -8.56
C GLY A 63 -13.01 4.88 -9.44
N TYR A 64 -13.71 4.83 -10.58
CA TYR A 64 -13.80 5.92 -11.56
C TYR A 64 -15.09 5.90 -12.39
N ASP A 65 -15.39 7.01 -13.05
CA ASP A 65 -16.39 7.04 -14.12
C ASP A 65 -15.82 6.35 -15.36
N ARG A 66 -16.35 5.17 -15.69
CA ARG A 66 -15.95 4.34 -16.83
C ARG A 66 -16.11 5.03 -18.19
N HIS A 67 -16.93 6.07 -18.28
CA HIS A 67 -17.13 6.80 -19.53
C HIS A 67 -16.09 7.90 -19.73
N THR A 68 -15.30 8.21 -18.69
CA THR A 68 -14.32 9.30 -18.70
C THR A 68 -12.89 8.79 -18.55
N PHE A 69 -12.66 7.89 -17.59
CA PHE A 69 -11.32 7.43 -17.24
C PHE A 69 -11.13 5.97 -17.59
N ASN A 70 -9.87 5.57 -17.70
CA ASN A 70 -9.43 4.19 -17.73
C ASN A 70 -8.18 4.04 -16.84
N VAL A 71 -7.79 2.81 -16.58
CA VAL A 71 -6.61 2.47 -15.79
C VAL A 71 -5.70 1.60 -16.63
N LEU A 72 -4.54 2.13 -16.98
CA LEU A 72 -3.51 1.46 -17.78
C LEU A 72 -2.24 1.33 -16.95
N GLU A 73 -1.71 0.12 -16.84
CA GLU A 73 -0.36 -0.13 -16.34
C GLU A 73 0.64 0.13 -17.47
N VAL A 74 1.66 0.95 -17.20
CA VAL A 74 2.64 1.37 -18.19
C VAL A 74 4.06 1.30 -17.62
N ASN A 75 5.07 1.46 -18.48
CA ASN A 75 6.45 1.63 -18.04
C ASN A 75 6.72 3.08 -17.58
N GLN A 76 7.85 3.30 -16.91
CA GLN A 76 8.24 4.61 -16.38
C GLN A 76 8.27 5.71 -17.46
N THR A 77 8.86 5.45 -18.63
CA THR A 77 8.95 6.45 -19.71
C THR A 77 7.56 6.86 -20.21
N SER A 78 6.64 5.91 -20.34
CA SER A 78 5.27 6.16 -20.77
C SER A 78 4.49 6.92 -19.70
N TYR A 79 4.75 6.66 -18.42
CA TYR A 79 4.20 7.42 -17.29
C TYR A 79 4.69 8.88 -17.26
N GLU A 80 5.98 9.11 -17.49
CA GLU A 80 6.56 10.46 -17.51
C GLU A 80 6.04 11.28 -18.70
N LYS A 81 5.95 10.66 -19.87
CA LYS A 81 5.52 11.30 -21.12
C LYS A 81 4.02 11.18 -21.41
N CYS A 82 3.24 10.58 -20.50
CA CYS A 82 1.82 10.30 -20.67
C CYS A 82 1.47 9.62 -21.99
N ILE A 83 2.22 8.57 -22.34
CA ILE A 83 1.96 7.73 -23.50
C ILE A 83 0.97 6.63 -23.07
N ASP A 84 -0.23 6.65 -23.64
CA ASP A 84 -1.31 5.70 -23.36
C ASP A 84 -1.41 4.57 -24.41
N THR A 85 -0.50 4.55 -25.38
CA THR A 85 -0.34 3.46 -26.36
C THR A 85 0.78 2.51 -25.94
N GLY A 86 0.65 1.22 -26.27
CA GLY A 86 1.66 0.22 -25.89
C GLY A 86 1.76 -0.04 -24.38
N PHE A 87 0.64 0.13 -23.66
CA PHE A 87 0.54 -0.19 -22.23
C PHE A 87 0.89 -1.66 -21.96
N ILE A 88 1.40 -1.93 -20.76
CA ILE A 88 1.71 -3.30 -20.30
C ILE A 88 0.41 -4.07 -20.10
N LYS A 89 -0.55 -3.45 -19.41
CA LYS A 89 -1.84 -4.07 -19.10
C LYS A 89 -2.94 -3.03 -19.02
N ASN A 90 -4.09 -3.34 -19.61
CA ASN A 90 -5.31 -2.58 -19.36
C ASN A 90 -6.04 -3.21 -18.17
N ILE A 91 -6.21 -2.44 -17.10
CA ILE A 91 -6.86 -2.91 -15.86
C ILE A 91 -8.37 -2.70 -15.94
N SER A 92 -8.83 -1.81 -16.83
CA SER A 92 -10.24 -1.42 -16.97
C SER A 92 -11.09 -2.55 -17.51
N THR A 93 -12.06 -3.04 -16.73
CA THR A 93 -13.00 -4.10 -17.17
C THR A 93 -14.37 -3.58 -17.59
N GLY A 94 -14.61 -2.26 -17.46
CA GLY A 94 -15.84 -1.58 -17.88
C GLY A 94 -16.87 -1.33 -16.77
N ALA A 95 -16.61 -1.77 -15.54
CA ALA A 95 -17.47 -1.45 -14.38
C ALA A 95 -17.10 -0.12 -13.68
N GLY A 96 -15.90 0.42 -13.92
CA GLY A 96 -15.39 1.60 -13.22
C GLY A 96 -14.97 1.32 -11.77
N ARG A 97 -14.69 0.04 -11.45
CA ARG A 97 -14.39 -0.48 -10.11
C ARG A 97 -13.43 -1.65 -10.24
N ASP A 98 -12.22 -1.37 -10.68
CA ASP A 98 -11.24 -2.39 -11.03
C ASP A 98 -10.21 -2.56 -9.92
N VAL A 99 -9.70 -3.78 -9.77
CA VAL A 99 -8.67 -4.11 -8.79
C VAL A 99 -7.42 -4.65 -9.45
N PHE A 100 -6.26 -4.36 -8.85
CA PHE A 100 -4.96 -4.83 -9.31
C PHE A 100 -4.15 -5.38 -8.14
N GLN A 101 -3.65 -6.61 -8.27
CA GLN A 101 -2.77 -7.21 -7.28
C GLN A 101 -1.31 -6.84 -7.56
N LEU A 102 -0.59 -6.42 -6.53
CA LEU A 102 0.84 -6.14 -6.59
C LEU A 102 1.61 -7.44 -6.37
N THR A 103 2.19 -8.02 -7.42
CA THR A 103 2.77 -9.37 -7.36
C THR A 103 4.29 -9.42 -7.23
N GLU A 104 4.94 -8.27 -7.39
CA GLU A 104 6.41 -8.13 -7.41
C GLU A 104 6.81 -6.86 -6.66
N ALA A 105 7.94 -6.91 -5.94
CA ALA A 105 8.56 -5.73 -5.35
C ALA A 105 9.23 -4.86 -6.42
N LYS A 106 8.44 -3.92 -6.95
CA LYS A 106 8.88 -2.92 -7.94
C LYS A 106 8.00 -1.68 -7.86
N THR A 107 8.37 -0.66 -8.61
CA THR A 107 7.48 0.48 -8.86
C THR A 107 6.53 0.17 -10.01
N TYR A 108 5.24 0.15 -9.74
CA TYR A 108 4.19 0.11 -10.76
C TYR A 108 3.79 1.53 -11.13
N TYR A 109 3.52 1.75 -12.42
CA TYR A 109 3.06 3.03 -12.93
C TYR A 109 1.71 2.87 -13.59
N PHE A 110 0.75 3.66 -13.14
CA PHE A 110 -0.61 3.68 -13.69
C PHE A 110 -0.95 5.07 -14.21
N LEU A 111 -1.68 5.12 -15.32
CA LEU A 111 -2.22 6.36 -15.88
C LEU A 111 -3.59 6.16 -16.53
N SER A 112 -4.33 7.25 -16.66
CA SER A 112 -5.50 7.33 -17.53
C SER A 112 -5.10 7.94 -18.88
N GLY A 113 -5.54 7.31 -19.97
CA GLY A 113 -5.36 7.81 -21.33
C GLY A 113 -6.29 8.99 -21.66
N GLY A 114 -6.36 9.35 -22.94
CA GLY A 114 -7.27 10.41 -23.42
C GLY A 114 -6.89 11.82 -22.94
N GLY A 115 -5.63 12.03 -22.58
CA GLY A 115 -5.11 13.31 -22.07
C GLY A 115 -5.26 13.53 -20.56
N TYR A 116 -5.98 12.65 -19.84
CA TYR A 116 -6.18 12.78 -18.38
C TYR A 116 -4.90 12.57 -17.57
N CYS A 117 -3.92 11.82 -18.08
CA CYS A 117 -2.60 11.71 -17.47
C CYS A 117 -1.94 13.09 -17.26
N TRP A 118 -2.06 14.01 -18.22
CA TRP A 118 -1.54 15.38 -18.10
C TRP A 118 -2.32 16.23 -17.10
N GLN A 119 -3.56 15.84 -16.80
CA GLN A 119 -4.40 16.45 -15.77
C GLN A 119 -4.16 15.86 -14.37
N GLY A 120 -3.13 15.02 -14.23
CA GLY A 120 -2.71 14.43 -12.96
C GLY A 120 -3.36 13.08 -12.66
N VAL A 121 -4.09 12.46 -13.59
CA VAL A 121 -4.69 11.13 -13.41
C VAL A 121 -3.63 10.05 -13.71
N LYS A 122 -2.63 10.00 -12.84
CA LYS A 122 -1.54 9.03 -12.87
C LYS A 122 -0.96 8.83 -11.47
N VAL A 123 -0.45 7.64 -11.19
CA VAL A 123 0.21 7.34 -9.91
C VAL A 123 1.37 6.37 -10.10
N ALA A 124 2.44 6.59 -9.31
CA ALA A 124 3.52 5.66 -9.14
C ALA A 124 3.40 5.00 -7.76
N VAL A 125 3.45 3.67 -7.72
CA VAL A 125 3.25 2.84 -6.52
C VAL A 125 4.50 2.00 -6.31
N GLY A 126 5.29 2.34 -5.29
CA GLY A 126 6.48 1.58 -4.90
C GLY A 126 6.12 0.44 -3.95
N VAL A 127 6.45 -0.80 -4.34
CA VAL A 127 6.11 -2.01 -3.60
C VAL A 127 7.37 -2.65 -3.01
N SER A 128 7.28 -3.04 -1.74
CA SER A 128 8.38 -3.67 -0.99
C SER A 128 8.02 -5.09 -0.57
N ASP A 129 9.02 -5.98 -0.45
CA ASP A 129 8.83 -7.35 0.06
C ASP A 129 8.65 -7.42 1.59
N HIS A 130 9.05 -6.37 2.31
CA HIS A 130 9.05 -6.33 3.76
C HIS A 130 8.66 -4.96 4.29
N LEU A 131 8.01 -4.96 5.46
CA LEU A 131 7.74 -3.74 6.20
C LEU A 131 9.07 -3.10 6.64
N PRO A 132 9.22 -1.76 6.56
CA PRO A 132 10.34 -1.08 7.17
C PRO A 132 10.41 -1.39 8.68
N PRO A 133 11.61 -1.43 9.28
CA PRO A 133 11.76 -1.52 10.72
C PRO A 133 10.96 -0.41 11.40
N ALA A 134 10.27 -0.72 12.50
CA ALA A 134 9.54 0.28 13.27
C ALA A 134 10.49 1.43 13.65
N PRO A 135 10.02 2.71 13.60
CA PRO A 135 10.84 3.84 14.04
C PRO A 135 11.33 3.59 15.46
N VAL A 136 12.65 3.62 15.66
CA VAL A 136 13.23 3.53 17.00
C VAL A 136 12.74 4.75 17.81
N PRO A 137 12.23 4.58 19.04
CA PRO A 137 11.82 5.71 19.86
C PRO A 137 12.97 6.69 20.02
N ALA A 138 12.74 7.97 19.70
CA ALA A 138 13.73 9.02 19.92
C ALA A 138 14.12 9.05 21.41
N PRO A 139 15.41 9.20 21.76
CA PRO A 139 15.82 9.41 23.14
C PRO A 139 15.08 10.62 23.71
N LYS A 140 14.37 10.44 24.83
CA LYS A 140 13.79 11.56 25.57
C LYS A 140 14.95 12.39 26.12
N GLU A 141 15.15 13.56 25.55
CA GLU A 141 16.06 14.57 26.08
C GLU A 141 15.46 15.07 27.41
N SER A 142 15.93 14.51 28.53
CA SER A 142 15.63 15.01 29.87
C SER A 142 16.28 16.37 30.03
N GLY A 143 15.54 17.43 29.70
CA GLY A 143 15.93 18.81 29.95
C GLY A 143 16.16 19.03 31.45
N ALA A 144 17.41 19.02 31.86
CA ALA A 144 17.83 19.52 33.16
C ALA A 144 17.68 21.05 33.13
N PHE A 145 16.66 21.56 33.83
CA PHE A 145 16.56 22.98 34.17
C PHE A 145 17.75 23.34 35.07
N SER A 146 18.77 23.98 34.49
CA SER A 146 19.81 24.66 35.25
C SER A 146 19.19 25.87 35.95
N ILE A 147 19.05 25.76 37.27
CA ILE A 147 18.61 26.86 38.13
C ILE A 147 19.81 27.80 38.27
N SER A 148 19.78 28.97 37.61
CA SER A 148 20.77 30.02 37.80
C SER A 148 20.39 30.83 39.05
N SER A 149 21.13 30.65 40.14
CA SER A 149 21.07 31.52 41.33
C SER A 149 22.04 32.69 41.15
N THR A 150 21.52 33.92 41.16
CA THR A 150 22.33 35.15 41.20
C THR A 150 22.26 35.74 42.62
N PHE A 151 23.44 36.08 43.14
CA PHE A 151 23.68 36.87 44.36
C PHE A 151 23.37 38.36 44.12
#